data_AF-A0AAD4U5P4-F1
#
_entry.id   AF-A0AAD4U5P4-F1
#
_cell.length_a   1.000
_cell.length_b   1.000
_cell.length_c   1.000
_cell.angle_alpha   90.00
_cell.angle_beta   90.00
_cell.angle_gamma   90.00
#
_symmetry.space_group_name_H-M   'P 1'
#
loop_
_entity.id
_entity.type
_entity.pdbx_description
1 polymer ?
#
loop_
_entity_poly.entity_id
_entity_poly.type
_entity_poly.pdbx_seq_one_letter_code
_entity_poly.pdbx_strand_id
1 'polypeptide(L)'
;MALWAKARVWMAGPWLSLHRARPLGTRASAAPKAVLPFEAMPRCPGNKWMRVLQIWKEQGSENMHLDMHQTFQELGPIFRYDVGGRHMVFVMLPEDVERLQQAESLHPQRMLLEPWLAYRQARGHKCGVFLL
;
A
#
# COMPACT_ATOMS: atom_id res chain seq x y z
N MET A 1 -71.59 -13.90 10.83
CA MET A 1 -72.37 -13.68 9.59
C MET A 1 -71.78 -12.50 8.85
N ALA A 2 -71.65 -12.64 7.52
CA ALA A 2 -71.18 -11.66 6.53
C ALA A 2 -69.66 -11.46 6.40
N LEU A 3 -69.12 -12.27 5.48
CA LEU A 3 -67.93 -12.05 4.66
C LEU A 3 -68.02 -10.69 3.94
N TRP A 4 -66.87 -10.09 3.60
CA TRP A 4 -66.62 -9.55 2.25
C TRP A 4 -65.14 -9.23 2.06
N ALA A 5 -64.51 -10.01 1.17
CA ALA A 5 -63.17 -9.79 0.67
C ALA A 5 -63.21 -8.79 -0.49
N LYS A 6 -62.28 -7.83 -0.52
CA LYS A 6 -61.99 -7.05 -1.74
C LYS A 6 -60.58 -7.41 -2.21
N ALA A 7 -60.51 -8.13 -3.32
CA ALA A 7 -59.29 -8.39 -4.06
C ALA A 7 -58.78 -7.07 -4.66
N ARG A 8 -57.50 -6.76 -4.44
CA ARG A 8 -56.81 -5.62 -5.04
C ARG A 8 -56.03 -6.14 -6.24
N VAL A 9 -56.50 -5.83 -7.45
CA VAL A 9 -55.81 -6.10 -8.71
C VAL A 9 -54.61 -5.16 -8.80
N TRP A 10 -53.40 -5.71 -8.93
CA TRP A 10 -52.19 -4.97 -9.29
C TRP A 10 -52.11 -4.90 -10.82
N MET A 11 -52.23 -3.70 -11.38
CA MET A 11 -51.94 -3.47 -12.80
C MET A 11 -50.43 -3.19 -12.93
N ALA A 12 -49.73 -4.03 -13.67
CA ALA A 12 -48.34 -3.78 -14.05
C ALA A 12 -48.30 -2.61 -15.05
N GLY A 13 -47.68 -1.49 -14.66
CA GLY A 13 -47.40 -0.37 -15.57
C GLY A 13 -46.28 -0.73 -16.57
N PRO A 14 -46.22 -0.06 -17.73
CA PRO A 14 -45.26 -0.40 -18.77
C PRO A 14 -43.84 0.02 -18.37
N TRP A 15 -42.89 -0.91 -18.55
CA TRP A 15 -41.46 -0.65 -18.39
C TRP A 15 -40.99 0.32 -19.48
N LEU A 16 -40.81 1.59 -19.12
CA LEU A 16 -40.09 2.55 -19.96
C LEU A 16 -38.60 2.20 -19.93
N SER A 17 -38.10 1.71 -21.06
CA SER A 17 -36.68 1.50 -21.29
C SER A 17 -35.94 2.82 -21.22
N LEU A 18 -35.24 3.08 -20.11
CA LEU A 18 -34.32 4.19 -19.99
C LEU A 18 -33.11 3.91 -20.89
N HIS A 19 -33.08 4.57 -22.05
CA HIS A 19 -31.90 4.59 -22.91
C HIS A 19 -30.72 5.16 -22.12
N ARG A 20 -29.66 4.35 -22.03
CA ARG A 20 -28.40 4.64 -21.36
C ARG A 20 -27.74 5.87 -22.01
N ALA A 21 -27.87 7.03 -21.38
CA ALA A 21 -27.07 8.20 -21.74
C ALA A 21 -25.60 7.90 -21.38
N ARG A 22 -24.74 7.83 -22.39
CA ARG A 22 -23.29 7.69 -22.22
C ARG A 22 -22.72 9.09 -21.96
N PRO A 23 -22.18 9.40 -20.77
CA PRO A 23 -21.51 10.68 -20.59
C PRO A 23 -20.22 10.64 -21.41
N LEU A 24 -20.11 11.53 -22.40
CA LEU A 24 -18.83 11.91 -22.98
C LEU A 24 -18.06 12.69 -21.92
N GLY A 25 -17.41 11.95 -21.02
CA GLY A 25 -16.38 12.51 -20.16
C GLY A 25 -15.18 12.84 -21.03
N THR A 26 -15.01 14.11 -21.38
CA THR A 26 -13.77 14.64 -21.91
C THR A 26 -12.69 14.40 -20.86
N ARG A 27 -11.97 13.28 -20.97
CA ARG A 27 -10.76 13.03 -20.19
C ARG A 27 -9.73 14.03 -20.71
N ALA A 28 -9.70 15.21 -20.08
CA ALA A 28 -8.54 16.09 -20.20
C ALA A 28 -7.33 15.25 -19.77
N SER A 29 -6.48 14.92 -20.74
CA SER A 29 -5.20 14.26 -20.46
C SER A 29 -4.41 15.25 -19.60
N ALA A 30 -4.27 14.93 -18.31
CA ALA A 30 -3.42 15.72 -17.43
C ALA A 30 -2.02 15.74 -18.03
N ALA A 31 -1.47 16.93 -18.24
CA ALA A 31 -0.12 17.09 -18.77
C ALA A 31 0.86 16.23 -17.96
N PRO A 32 1.88 15.62 -18.61
CA PRO A 32 2.85 14.80 -17.90
C PRO A 32 3.48 15.64 -16.79
N LYS A 33 3.28 15.23 -15.54
CA LYS A 33 3.93 15.86 -14.40
C LYS A 33 5.44 15.67 -14.57
N ALA A 34 6.18 16.76 -14.52
CA ALA A 34 7.64 16.69 -14.50
C ALA A 34 8.09 15.81 -13.33
N VAL A 35 9.03 14.89 -13.59
CA VAL A 35 9.58 14.00 -12.56
C VAL A 35 10.37 14.83 -11.56
N LEU A 36 10.04 14.69 -10.27
CA LEU A 36 10.74 15.38 -9.20
C LEU A 36 12.00 14.60 -8.78
N PRO A 37 13.05 15.29 -8.26
CA PRO A 37 14.22 14.61 -7.71
C PRO A 37 13.87 13.81 -6.45
N PHE A 38 14.69 12.80 -6.13
CA PHE A 38 14.49 11.93 -4.96
C PHE A 38 14.42 12.70 -3.63
N GLU A 39 15.21 13.76 -3.51
CA GLU A 39 15.32 14.59 -2.32
C GLU A 39 14.06 15.41 -2.05
N ALA A 40 13.23 15.66 -3.07
CA ALA A 40 11.96 16.36 -2.92
C ALA A 40 10.86 15.47 -2.29
N MET A 41 11.08 14.16 -2.18
CA MET A 41 10.14 13.26 -1.52
C MET A 41 10.02 13.61 -0.03
N PRO A 42 8.78 13.68 0.52
CA PRO A 42 8.54 13.86 1.94
C PRO A 42 9.35 12.86 2.77
N ARG A 43 9.80 13.28 3.96
CA ARG A 43 10.60 12.44 4.84
C ARG A 43 9.88 12.31 6.18
N CYS A 44 9.74 11.07 6.64
CA CYS A 44 9.17 10.76 7.95
C CYS A 44 9.96 11.51 9.04
N PRO A 45 9.29 12.28 9.91
CA PRO A 45 9.97 13.15 10.88
C PRO A 45 10.70 12.35 11.96
N GLY A 46 11.74 12.96 12.54
CA GLY A 46 12.51 12.38 13.65
C GLY A 46 13.91 11.92 13.26
N ASN A 47 14.73 11.64 14.28
CA ASN A 47 16.13 11.29 14.10
C ASN A 47 16.30 9.79 13.84
N LYS A 48 17.03 9.44 12.77
CA LYS A 48 17.24 8.04 12.35
C LYS A 48 17.96 7.17 13.38
N TRP A 49 18.82 7.73 14.21
CA TRP A 49 19.54 7.01 15.28
C TRP A 49 18.70 6.89 16.55
N MET A 50 17.90 7.91 16.88
CA MET A 50 16.96 7.83 18.00
C MET A 50 15.94 6.70 17.79
N ARG A 51 15.50 6.46 16.56
CA ARG A 51 14.64 5.31 16.23
C ARG A 51 15.31 3.97 16.53
N VAL A 52 16.59 3.82 16.21
CA VAL A 52 17.36 2.60 16.54
C VAL A 52 17.42 2.40 18.05
N LEU A 53 17.72 3.47 18.79
CA LEU A 53 17.76 3.42 20.25
C LEU A 53 16.41 3.07 20.85
N GLN A 54 15.31 3.60 20.28
CA GLN A 54 13.96 3.26 20.72
C GLN A 54 13.64 1.79 20.50
N ILE A 55 13.90 1.26 19.30
CA ILE A 55 13.69 -0.16 18.98
C ILE A 55 14.51 -1.05 19.92
N TRP A 56 15.75 -0.65 20.21
CA TRP A 56 16.59 -1.42 21.13
C TRP A 56 16.04 -1.39 22.56
N LYS A 57 15.62 -0.21 23.05
CA LYS A 57 15.03 -0.03 24.38
C LYS A 57 13.73 -0.84 24.54
N GLU A 58 12.88 -0.83 23.53
CA GLU A 58 11.58 -1.52 23.53
C GLU A 58 11.68 -2.99 23.09
N GLN A 59 12.87 -3.43 22.67
CA GLN A 59 13.12 -4.78 22.13
C GLN A 59 12.25 -5.13 20.91
N GLY A 60 11.81 -4.12 20.15
CA GLY A 60 10.91 -4.32 19.03
C GLY A 60 10.29 -3.03 18.50
N SER A 61 9.30 -3.18 17.63
CA SER A 61 8.47 -2.08 17.11
C SER A 61 7.07 -2.61 16.83
N GLU A 62 6.31 -2.85 17.91
CA GLU A 62 4.98 -3.49 17.83
C GLU A 62 3.97 -2.60 17.09
N ASN A 63 4.09 -1.28 17.27
CA ASN A 63 3.18 -0.29 16.69
C ASN A 63 3.60 0.23 15.31
N MET A 64 4.62 -0.37 14.67
CA MET A 64 5.17 0.13 13.39
C MET A 64 4.09 0.33 12.33
N HIS A 65 3.12 -0.60 12.24
CA HIS A 65 2.04 -0.52 11.25
C HIS A 65 1.11 0.69 11.49
N LEU A 66 0.85 1.06 12.74
CA LEU A 66 0.07 2.25 13.11
C LEU A 66 0.86 3.52 12.81
N ASP A 67 2.13 3.55 13.21
CA ASP A 67 3.03 4.70 12.97
C ASP A 67 3.17 4.98 11.46
N MET A 68 3.29 3.92 10.65
CA MET A 68 3.37 4.06 9.19
C MET A 68 2.05 4.55 8.61
N HIS A 69 0.92 4.01 9.08
CA HIS A 69 -0.40 4.44 8.63
C HIS A 69 -0.63 5.93 8.94
N GLN A 70 -0.31 6.39 10.15
CA GLN A 70 -0.38 7.79 10.52
C GLN A 70 0.56 8.65 9.64
N THR A 71 1.79 8.19 9.40
CA THR A 71 2.73 8.92 8.54
C THR A 71 2.19 9.09 7.11
N PHE A 72 1.51 8.08 6.56
CA PHE A 72 0.86 8.20 5.25
C PHE A 72 -0.29 9.22 5.26
N GLN A 73 -1.05 9.32 6.36
CA GLN A 73 -2.09 10.35 6.51
C GLN A 73 -1.49 11.77 6.55
N GLU A 74 -0.32 11.93 7.17
CA GLU A 74 0.35 13.22 7.33
C GLU A 74 1.15 13.66 6.09
N LEU A 75 1.92 12.76 5.50
CA LEU A 75 2.87 13.07 4.41
C LEU A 75 2.37 12.72 3.02
N GLY A 76 1.25 12.00 2.94
CA GLY A 76 0.70 11.48 1.70
C GLY A 76 1.21 10.09 1.34
N PRO A 77 0.89 9.58 0.14
CA PRO A 77 0.98 8.16 -0.22
C PRO A 77 2.41 7.63 -0.43
N ILE A 78 3.42 8.50 -0.37
CA ILE A 78 4.82 8.15 -0.58
C ILE A 78 5.73 9.01 0.30
N PHE A 79 6.66 8.38 1.02
CA PHE A 79 7.64 9.08 1.84
C PHE A 79 8.92 8.28 2.06
N ARG A 80 9.99 8.97 2.46
CA ARG A 80 11.27 8.39 2.88
C ARG A 80 11.29 8.10 4.37
N TYR A 81 11.77 6.93 4.74
CA TYR A 81 11.96 6.51 6.13
C TYR A 81 13.40 6.05 6.35
N ASP A 82 14.08 6.71 7.28
CA ASP A 82 15.45 6.38 7.63
C ASP A 82 15.52 5.81 9.04
N VAL A 83 16.29 4.73 9.20
CA VAL A 83 16.57 4.11 10.49
C VAL A 83 18.01 3.61 10.50
N GLY A 84 18.82 4.14 11.42
CA GLY A 84 20.26 3.93 11.44
C GLY A 84 20.94 4.34 10.13
N GLY A 85 21.64 3.40 9.50
CA GLY A 85 22.25 3.56 8.19
C GLY A 85 21.36 3.17 7.01
N ARG A 86 20.13 2.69 7.24
CA ARG A 86 19.23 2.22 6.18
C ARG A 86 18.29 3.34 5.74
N HIS A 87 18.10 3.41 4.43
CA HIS A 87 17.24 4.36 3.72
C HIS A 87 16.16 3.60 2.97
N MET A 88 14.89 3.92 3.20
CA MET A 88 13.75 3.21 2.62
C MET A 88 12.73 4.20 2.07
N VAL A 89 12.00 3.78 1.04
CA VAL A 89 10.83 4.48 0.52
C VAL A 89 9.61 3.64 0.85
N PHE A 90 8.62 4.26 1.46
CA PHE A 90 7.34 3.65 1.80
C PHE A 90 6.29 4.15 0.81
N VAL A 91 5.51 3.22 0.26
CA VAL A 91 4.42 3.47 -0.70
C VAL A 91 3.17 2.74 -0.24
N MET A 92 2.00 3.21 -0.64
CA MET A 92 0.71 2.59 -0.27
C MET A 92 -0.27 2.40 -1.43
N LEU A 93 0.07 2.87 -2.63
CA LEU A 93 -0.85 2.84 -3.76
C LEU A 93 -0.64 1.59 -4.64
N PRO A 94 -1.71 1.00 -5.20
CA PRO A 94 -1.60 -0.15 -6.11
C PRO A 94 -0.74 0.15 -7.34
N GLU A 95 -0.78 1.38 -7.86
CA GLU A 95 0.01 1.78 -9.04
C GLU A 95 1.52 1.74 -8.77
N ASP A 96 1.93 1.91 -7.50
CA ASP A 96 3.34 1.82 -7.13
C ASP A 96 3.82 0.37 -7.09
N VAL A 97 2.95 -0.57 -6.67
CA VAL A 97 3.22 -2.01 -6.74
C VAL A 97 3.35 -2.47 -8.19
N GLU A 98 2.47 -1.98 -9.07
CA GLU A 98 2.55 -2.27 -10.51
C GLU A 98 3.89 -1.79 -11.10
N ARG A 99 4.32 -0.57 -10.78
CA ARG A 99 5.61 -0.03 -11.23
C ARG A 99 6.80 -0.82 -10.69
N LEU A 100 6.76 -1.23 -9.42
CA LEU A 100 7.80 -2.07 -8.82
C LEU A 100 7.92 -3.41 -9.55
N GLN A 101 6.79 -4.04 -9.88
CA GLN A 101 6.76 -5.28 -10.64
C GLN A 101 7.28 -5.10 -12.07
N GLN A 102 6.92 -4.01 -12.75
CA GLN A 102 7.42 -3.71 -14.10
C GLN A 102 8.93 -3.45 -14.13
N ALA A 103 9.49 -2.90 -13.06
CA ALA A 103 10.92 -2.64 -12.91
C ALA A 103 11.72 -3.83 -12.36
N GLU A 104 11.05 -4.94 -12.06
CA GLU A 104 11.67 -6.09 -11.41
C GLU A 104 12.65 -6.80 -12.35
N SER A 105 13.83 -7.15 -11.82
CA SER A 105 14.84 -7.89 -12.59
C SER A 105 14.55 -9.39 -12.60
N LEU A 106 15.32 -10.16 -13.39
CA LEU A 106 15.26 -11.63 -13.38
C LEU A 106 15.49 -12.25 -11.99
N HIS A 107 16.19 -11.53 -11.10
CA HIS A 107 16.51 -11.98 -9.75
C HIS A 107 16.06 -10.90 -8.74
N PRO A 108 14.80 -10.92 -8.29
CA PRO A 108 14.30 -10.00 -7.28
C PRO A 108 15.14 -10.05 -6.01
N GLN A 109 15.54 -8.89 -5.50
CA GLN A 109 16.34 -8.79 -4.28
C GLN A 109 15.51 -8.26 -3.12
N ARG A 110 15.54 -8.97 -2.00
CA ARG A 110 14.89 -8.58 -0.74
C ARG A 110 15.94 -8.22 0.29
N MET A 111 15.52 -7.46 1.31
CA MET A 111 16.36 -7.21 2.47
C MET A 111 16.69 -8.54 3.16
N LEU A 112 17.98 -8.77 3.43
CA LEU A 112 18.45 -9.98 4.10
C LEU A 112 18.05 -9.98 5.57
N LEU A 113 17.47 -11.09 6.03
CA LEU A 113 17.26 -11.36 7.45
C LEU A 113 18.54 -11.94 8.06
N GLU A 114 19.47 -11.05 8.39
CA GLU A 114 20.80 -11.39 8.93
C GLU A 114 20.76 -12.44 10.06
N PRO A 115 19.86 -12.37 11.07
CA PRO A 115 19.84 -13.38 12.13
C PRO A 115 19.56 -14.80 11.61
N TRP A 116 18.69 -14.93 10.61
CA TRP A 116 18.32 -16.22 10.04
C TRP A 116 19.44 -16.77 9.17
N LEU A 117 20.08 -15.90 8.37
CA LEU A 117 21.24 -16.26 7.57
C LEU A 117 22.41 -16.72 8.45
N ALA A 118 22.69 -15.99 9.53
CA ALA A 118 23.77 -16.29 10.47
C ALA A 118 23.58 -17.68 11.11
N TYR A 119 22.35 -18.02 11.51
CA TYR A 119 22.04 -19.35 12.03
C TYR A 119 22.34 -20.46 11.02
N ARG A 120 21.94 -20.29 9.76
CA ARG A 120 22.17 -21.28 8.70
C ARG A 120 23.67 -21.50 8.47
N GLN A 121 24.43 -20.41 8.38
CA GLN A 121 25.88 -20.44 8.22
C GLN A 121 26.57 -21.13 9.40
N ALA A 122 26.21 -20.76 10.63
CA ALA A 122 26.79 -21.35 11.84
C ALA A 122 26.51 -22.85 11.98
N ARG A 123 25.45 -23.37 11.34
CA ARG A 123 25.07 -24.79 11.35
C ARG A 123 25.45 -25.54 10.08
N GLY A 124 26.07 -24.88 9.09
CA GLY A 124 26.38 -25.49 7.79
C GLY A 124 25.13 -25.88 6.99
N HIS A 125 23.98 -25.24 7.26
CA HIS A 125 22.74 -25.50 6.55
C HIS A 125 22.63 -24.67 5.28
N LYS A 126 22.05 -25.24 4.22
CA LYS A 126 21.69 -24.49 3.01
C LYS A 126 20.57 -23.49 3.28
N CYS A 127 20.53 -22.42 2.48
CA CYS A 127 19.44 -21.43 2.50
C CYS A 127 18.31 -21.84 1.56
N GLY A 128 17.06 -21.61 1.99
CA GLY A 128 15.89 -21.71 1.11
C GLY A 128 15.60 -20.37 0.44
N VAL A 129 14.66 -20.34 -0.51
CA VAL A 129 14.31 -19.19 -1.39
C VAL A 129 13.96 -17.88 -0.67
N PHE A 130 13.63 -17.93 0.61
CA PHE A 130 13.36 -16.72 1.40
C PHE A 130 14.64 -15.97 1.78
N LEU A 131 15.76 -16.68 1.91
CA LEU A 131 17.07 -16.14 2.32
C LEU A 131 18.07 -16.08 1.14
N LEU A 132 17.58 -16.26 -0.09
CA LEU A 132 18.33 -16.18 -1.34
C LEU A 132 18.00 -14.86 -2.04
#